data_AF-A0A4Q3VAC7-F1
#
_entry.id   AF-A0A4Q3VAC7-F1
#
_cell.length_a   1.000
_cell.length_b   1.000
_cell.length_c   1.000
_cell.angle_alpha   90.00
_cell.angle_beta   90.00
_cell.angle_gamma   90.00
#
_symmetry.space_group_name_H-M   'P 1'
#
loop_
_entity.id
_entity.type
_entity.pdbx_description
1 polymer ?
#
loop_
_entity_poly.entity_id
_entity_poly.type
_entity_poly.pdbx_seq_one_letter_code
_entity_poly.pdbx_strand_id
1 'polypeptide(L)'
;MLRSAEETDAIGDFARLIARLDGRFRYEAERVAEGINERRSTAVADWRTHFDDLLRHGHSGSYSAGLRLGGEDPDDRRDDVSDVGKALRDLESYYTAGFENDLVDGHTPLLDPETGLVNPDRVHARMRMYAGRMRGTANAGFADGSSPDSDVWWRLGPKAEVHCPDCPVLADASPWRPDTLGTTPGGNDTACLFHCNCDLEIEGITGFQAFGLGPASEVAPIGRPKTETSQEEPVLLPA
;
A
#
# COMPACT_ATOMS: atom_id res chain seq x y z
N MET A 1 28.85 6.10 5.76
CA MET A 1 28.16 5.51 6.92
C MET A 1 27.57 4.21 6.43
N LEU A 2 28.03 3.06 6.92
CA LEU A 2 27.44 1.77 6.57
C LEU A 2 26.18 1.62 7.44
N ARG A 3 25.04 1.34 6.81
CA ARG A 3 23.81 0.96 7.54
C ARG A 3 24.10 -0.24 8.43
N SER A 4 23.53 -0.28 9.62
CA SER A 4 23.70 -1.44 10.50
C SER A 4 23.12 -2.69 9.81
N ALA A 5 23.59 -3.88 10.21
CA ALA A 5 23.04 -5.13 9.67
C ALA A 5 21.54 -5.26 9.99
N GLU A 6 21.10 -4.73 11.13
CA GLU A 6 19.71 -4.76 11.61
C GLU A 6 18.80 -3.85 10.77
N GLU A 7 19.24 -2.63 10.42
CA GLU A 7 18.50 -1.73 9.52
C GLU A 7 18.23 -2.37 8.15
N THR A 8 19.23 -3.08 7.64
CA THR A 8 19.13 -3.76 6.33
C THR A 8 18.16 -4.93 6.39
N ASP A 9 18.07 -5.60 7.54
CA ASP A 9 17.17 -6.74 7.71
C ASP A 9 15.70 -6.32 7.82
N ALA A 10 15.38 -5.23 8.53
CA ALA A 10 14.00 -4.73 8.65
C ALA A 10 13.39 -4.30 7.29
N ILE A 11 14.16 -3.56 6.49
CA ILE A 11 13.74 -3.16 5.12
C ILE A 11 13.62 -4.41 4.22
N GLY A 12 14.55 -5.35 4.35
CA GLY A 12 14.52 -6.62 3.63
C GLY A 12 13.29 -7.46 3.98
N ASP A 13 12.94 -7.53 5.26
CA ASP A 13 11.76 -8.22 5.78
C ASP A 13 10.46 -7.64 5.26
N PHE A 14 10.35 -6.31 5.26
CA PHE A 14 9.20 -5.63 4.67
C PHE A 14 9.08 -5.94 3.17
N ALA A 15 10.19 -5.87 2.41
CA ALA A 15 10.17 -6.20 0.99
C ALA A 15 9.74 -7.66 0.74
N ARG A 16 10.25 -8.61 1.54
CA ARG A 16 9.85 -10.02 1.49
C ARG A 16 8.37 -10.21 1.84
N LEU A 17 7.86 -9.49 2.83
CA LEU A 17 6.44 -9.49 3.21
C LEU A 17 5.56 -9.03 2.04
N ILE A 18 5.87 -7.87 1.46
CA ILE A 18 5.08 -7.33 0.34
C ILE A 18 5.12 -8.26 -0.87
N ALA A 19 6.27 -8.84 -1.20
CA ALA A 19 6.38 -9.81 -2.29
C ALA A 19 5.51 -11.06 -2.03
N ARG A 20 5.51 -11.59 -0.80
CA ARG A 20 4.63 -12.72 -0.42
C ARG A 20 3.15 -12.34 -0.51
N LEU A 21 2.77 -11.16 -0.01
CA LEU A 21 1.39 -10.69 -0.07
C LEU A 21 0.93 -10.49 -1.51
N ASP A 22 1.76 -9.94 -2.38
CA ASP A 22 1.44 -9.77 -3.79
C ASP A 22 1.16 -11.10 -4.50
N GLY A 23 1.99 -12.12 -4.22
CA GLY A 23 1.75 -13.48 -4.71
C GLY A 23 0.44 -14.08 -4.18
N ARG A 24 0.11 -13.84 -2.91
CA ARG A 24 -1.17 -14.28 -2.33
C ARG A 24 -2.36 -13.53 -2.90
N PHE A 25 -2.23 -12.22 -3.16
CA PHE A 25 -3.27 -11.44 -3.83
C PHE A 25 -3.54 -11.94 -5.24
N ARG A 26 -2.49 -12.27 -6.00
CA ARG A 26 -2.65 -12.86 -7.33
C ARG A 26 -3.41 -14.19 -7.27
N TYR A 27 -3.00 -15.08 -6.38
CA TYR A 27 -3.68 -16.35 -6.16
C TYR A 27 -5.17 -16.17 -5.81
N GLU A 28 -5.49 -15.28 -4.87
CA GLU A 28 -6.87 -15.02 -4.48
C GLU A 28 -7.68 -14.34 -5.59
N ALA A 29 -7.05 -13.49 -6.41
CA ALA A 29 -7.68 -12.85 -7.56
C ALA A 29 -8.05 -13.86 -8.66
N GLU A 30 -7.13 -14.78 -8.97
CA GLU A 30 -7.38 -15.89 -9.90
C GLU A 30 -8.51 -16.78 -9.38
N ARG A 31 -8.44 -17.18 -8.10
CA ARG A 31 -9.42 -18.06 -7.45
C ARG A 31 -10.83 -17.45 -7.44
N VAL A 32 -10.98 -16.18 -7.08
CA VAL A 32 -12.29 -15.53 -7.03
C VAL A 32 -12.86 -15.30 -8.42
N ALA A 33 -12.02 -14.90 -9.40
CA ALA A 33 -12.45 -14.69 -10.77
C ALA A 33 -12.94 -15.99 -11.42
N GLU A 34 -12.16 -17.08 -11.28
CA GLU A 34 -12.57 -18.42 -11.72
C GLU A 34 -13.89 -18.83 -11.06
N GLY A 35 -13.99 -18.67 -9.73
CA GLY A 35 -15.20 -19.01 -8.99
C GLY A 35 -16.45 -18.26 -9.46
N ILE A 36 -16.34 -16.96 -9.72
CA ILE A 36 -17.47 -16.16 -10.24
C ILE A 36 -17.82 -16.59 -11.66
N ASN A 37 -16.82 -16.77 -12.54
CA ASN A 37 -17.04 -17.14 -13.94
C ASN A 37 -17.69 -18.54 -14.06
N GLU A 38 -17.41 -19.45 -13.13
CA GLU A 38 -18.04 -20.77 -12.99
C GLU A 38 -19.36 -20.75 -12.22
N ARG A 39 -19.82 -19.57 -11.77
CA ARG A 39 -21.04 -19.36 -10.99
C ARG A 39 -21.06 -20.11 -9.65
N ARG A 40 -19.89 -20.26 -9.00
CA ARG A 40 -19.79 -20.78 -7.63
C ARG A 40 -20.32 -19.74 -6.63
N SER A 41 -21.43 -20.06 -5.97
CA SER A 41 -22.13 -19.12 -5.08
C SER A 41 -21.34 -18.68 -3.84
N THR A 42 -20.30 -19.42 -3.44
CA THR A 42 -19.45 -19.08 -2.27
C THR A 42 -18.20 -18.30 -2.64
N ALA A 43 -17.89 -18.13 -3.93
CA ALA A 43 -16.60 -17.60 -4.39
C ALA A 43 -16.26 -16.24 -3.74
N VAL A 44 -17.24 -15.33 -3.71
CA VAL A 44 -17.07 -13.99 -3.14
C VAL A 44 -16.94 -14.03 -1.61
N ALA A 45 -17.77 -14.82 -0.91
CA ALA A 45 -17.70 -14.93 0.55
C ALA A 45 -16.38 -15.55 1.03
N ASP A 46 -15.91 -16.59 0.33
CA ASP A 46 -14.63 -17.23 0.59
C ASP A 46 -13.47 -16.24 0.33
N TRP A 47 -13.55 -15.49 -0.78
CA TRP A 47 -12.60 -14.41 -1.09
C TRP A 47 -12.57 -13.35 0.00
N ARG A 48 -13.73 -12.86 0.45
CA ARG A 48 -13.83 -11.81 1.45
C ARG A 48 -13.11 -12.20 2.74
N THR A 49 -13.35 -13.43 3.21
CA THR A 49 -12.72 -14.00 4.41
C THR A 49 -11.20 -14.06 4.26
N HIS A 50 -10.69 -14.62 3.16
CA HIS A 50 -9.25 -14.71 2.92
C HIS A 50 -8.60 -13.33 2.75
N PHE A 51 -9.28 -12.40 2.08
CA PHE A 51 -8.74 -11.07 1.84
C PHE A 51 -8.61 -10.29 3.14
N ASP A 52 -9.59 -10.36 4.04
CA ASP A 52 -9.50 -9.77 5.38
C ASP A 52 -8.32 -10.31 6.19
N ASP A 53 -8.09 -11.62 6.16
CA ASP A 53 -6.94 -12.22 6.83
C ASP A 53 -5.61 -11.73 6.22
N LEU A 54 -5.54 -11.57 4.89
CA LEU A 54 -4.37 -11.01 4.23
C LEU A 54 -4.13 -9.55 4.60
N LEU A 55 -5.18 -8.72 4.69
CA LEU A 55 -5.05 -7.32 5.12
C LEU A 55 -4.57 -7.22 6.56
N ARG A 56 -5.19 -7.98 7.48
CA ARG A 56 -4.78 -8.02 8.89
C ARG A 56 -3.31 -8.41 9.01
N HIS A 57 -2.89 -9.52 8.41
CA HIS A 57 -1.50 -9.99 8.49
C HIS A 57 -0.53 -9.03 7.80
N GLY A 58 -0.92 -8.41 6.69
CA GLY A 58 -0.08 -7.47 5.99
C GLY A 58 0.17 -6.20 6.79
N HIS A 59 -0.86 -5.64 7.44
CA HIS A 59 -0.69 -4.49 8.32
C HIS A 59 0.12 -4.84 9.58
N SER A 60 -0.20 -5.94 10.27
CA SER A 60 0.60 -6.38 11.43
C SER A 60 2.07 -6.57 11.08
N GLY A 61 2.37 -7.33 10.01
CA GLY A 61 3.75 -7.56 9.60
C GLY A 61 4.48 -6.30 9.17
N SER A 62 3.78 -5.35 8.56
CA SER A 62 4.36 -4.06 8.16
C SER A 62 4.68 -3.20 9.37
N TYR A 63 3.76 -3.12 10.33
CA TYR A 63 3.98 -2.41 11.59
C TYR A 63 5.16 -3.01 12.37
N SER A 64 5.24 -4.35 12.46
CA SER A 64 6.39 -5.04 13.08
C SER A 64 7.72 -4.72 12.40
N ALA A 65 7.76 -4.67 11.06
CA ALA A 65 8.96 -4.25 10.34
C ALA A 65 9.34 -2.81 10.68
N GLY A 66 8.34 -1.94 10.86
CA GLY A 66 8.50 -0.58 11.38
C GLY A 66 9.16 -0.53 12.74
N LEU A 67 8.59 -1.22 13.74
CA LEU A 67 9.11 -1.26 15.11
C LEU A 67 10.60 -1.65 15.13
N ARG A 68 10.96 -2.71 14.39
CA ARG A 68 12.36 -3.15 14.28
C ARG A 68 13.28 -2.08 13.70
N LEU A 69 12.83 -1.36 12.67
CA LEU A 69 13.60 -0.27 12.09
C LEU A 69 13.78 0.90 13.07
N GLY A 70 12.81 1.11 13.97
CA GLY A 70 12.89 2.09 15.06
C GLY A 70 13.76 1.66 16.23
N GLY A 71 14.17 0.38 16.29
CA GLY A 71 14.98 -0.19 17.36
C GLY A 71 14.19 -0.93 18.45
N GLU A 72 12.89 -1.13 18.26
CA GLU A 72 12.00 -1.83 19.19
C GLU A 72 11.77 -3.29 18.76
N ASP A 73 11.76 -4.23 19.70
CA ASP A 73 11.39 -5.63 19.42
C ASP A 73 9.86 -5.79 19.31
N PRO A 74 9.31 -6.20 18.16
CA PRO A 74 7.88 -6.40 18.00
C PRO A 74 7.29 -7.46 18.94
N ASP A 75 8.10 -8.39 19.48
CA ASP A 75 7.61 -9.38 20.43
C ASP A 75 7.22 -8.75 21.78
N ASP A 76 7.89 -7.68 22.19
CA ASP A 76 7.55 -6.90 23.39
C ASP A 76 6.26 -6.06 23.17
N ARG A 77 5.88 -5.83 21.91
CA ARG A 77 4.67 -5.09 21.49
C ARG A 77 3.66 -5.96 20.72
N ARG A 78 3.60 -7.25 21.02
CA ARG A 78 2.79 -8.22 20.27
C ARG A 78 1.31 -7.87 20.21
N ASP A 79 0.74 -7.40 21.32
CA ASP A 79 -0.68 -7.02 21.38
C ASP A 79 -0.95 -5.79 20.49
N ASP A 80 -0.08 -4.78 20.56
CA ASP A 80 -0.16 -3.58 19.71
C ASP A 80 -0.06 -3.93 18.22
N VAL A 81 0.90 -4.79 17.85
CA VAL A 81 1.06 -5.29 16.46
C VAL A 81 -0.23 -5.96 15.96
N SER A 82 -0.86 -6.77 16.81
CA SER A 82 -2.11 -7.46 16.51
C SER A 82 -3.26 -6.46 16.36
N ASP A 83 -3.35 -5.49 17.26
CA ASP A 83 -4.43 -4.52 17.31
C ASP A 83 -4.35 -3.49 16.18
N VAL A 84 -3.15 -3.03 15.80
CA VAL A 84 -2.94 -2.20 14.60
C VAL A 84 -3.41 -2.94 13.35
N GLY A 85 -3.09 -4.24 13.23
CA GLY A 85 -3.52 -5.05 12.08
C GLY A 85 -5.05 -5.20 12.00
N LYS A 86 -5.72 -5.39 13.14
CA LYS A 86 -7.20 -5.44 13.19
C LYS A 86 -7.81 -4.07 12.88
N ALA A 87 -7.32 -3.02 13.52
CA ALA A 87 -7.85 -1.67 13.39
C ALA A 87 -7.76 -1.17 11.94
N LEU A 88 -6.63 -1.39 11.25
CA LEU A 88 -6.47 -1.00 9.86
C LEU A 88 -7.32 -1.84 8.91
N ARG A 89 -7.43 -3.16 9.13
CA ARG A 89 -8.37 -4.01 8.38
C ARG A 89 -9.81 -3.55 8.56
N ASP A 90 -10.22 -3.20 9.78
CA ASP A 90 -11.56 -2.72 10.07
C ASP A 90 -11.82 -1.34 9.45
N LEU A 91 -10.83 -0.45 9.47
CA LEU A 91 -10.90 0.85 8.78
C LEU A 91 -11.06 0.69 7.26
N GLU A 92 -10.45 -0.35 6.68
CA GLU A 92 -10.54 -0.66 5.25
C GLU A 92 -11.82 -1.40 4.87
N SER A 93 -12.58 -1.90 5.85
CA SER A 93 -13.79 -2.71 5.63
C SER A 93 -14.82 -2.04 4.72
N TYR A 94 -14.94 -0.71 4.81
CA TYR A 94 -15.82 0.07 3.95
C TYR A 94 -15.43 -0.04 2.46
N TYR A 95 -14.15 0.07 2.14
CA TYR A 95 -13.65 -0.02 0.76
C TYR A 95 -13.71 -1.46 0.25
N THR A 96 -13.43 -2.44 1.11
CA THR A 96 -13.52 -3.85 0.75
C THR A 96 -14.97 -4.29 0.53
N ALA A 97 -15.95 -3.73 1.25
CA ALA A 97 -17.37 -3.99 0.99
C ALA A 97 -17.79 -3.44 -0.38
N GLY A 98 -17.29 -2.26 -0.77
CA GLY A 98 -17.49 -1.75 -2.13
C GLY A 98 -16.89 -2.67 -3.20
N PHE A 99 -15.70 -3.22 -2.94
CA PHE A 99 -15.08 -4.19 -3.84
C PHE A 99 -15.86 -5.52 -3.91
N GLU A 100 -16.37 -5.99 -2.78
CA GLU A 100 -17.25 -7.16 -2.72
C GLU A 100 -18.50 -6.96 -3.59
N ASN A 101 -19.18 -5.82 -3.46
CA ASN A 101 -20.33 -5.49 -4.30
C ASN A 101 -19.96 -5.48 -5.79
N ASP A 102 -18.81 -4.92 -6.14
CA ASP A 102 -18.36 -4.91 -7.54
C ASP A 102 -18.11 -6.32 -8.10
N LEU A 103 -17.69 -7.27 -7.26
CA LEU A 103 -17.53 -8.68 -7.63
C LEU A 103 -18.88 -9.39 -7.76
N VAL A 104 -19.85 -9.09 -6.90
CA VAL A 104 -21.20 -9.68 -6.94
C VAL A 104 -22.00 -9.17 -8.14
N ASP A 105 -21.99 -7.87 -8.36
CA ASP A 105 -22.79 -7.21 -9.38
C ASP A 105 -22.18 -7.32 -10.79
N GLY A 106 -20.94 -7.82 -10.88
CA GLY A 106 -20.20 -7.91 -12.14
C GLY A 106 -19.89 -6.53 -12.72
N HIS A 107 -19.44 -5.61 -11.87
CA HIS A 107 -19.24 -4.22 -12.28
C HIS A 107 -18.17 -4.10 -13.36
N THR A 108 -18.43 -3.28 -14.39
CA THR A 108 -17.60 -3.16 -15.61
C THR A 108 -16.10 -2.97 -15.38
N PRO A 109 -15.62 -2.25 -14.34
CA PRO A 109 -14.19 -2.11 -14.11
C PRO A 109 -13.46 -3.44 -13.91
N LEU A 110 -14.13 -4.48 -13.39
CA LEU A 110 -13.53 -5.79 -13.13
C LEU A 110 -13.71 -6.78 -14.28
N LEU A 111 -14.58 -6.47 -15.24
CA LEU A 111 -14.84 -7.34 -16.38
C LEU A 111 -13.83 -7.13 -17.51
N ASP A 112 -13.47 -8.24 -18.14
CA ASP A 112 -12.85 -8.21 -19.47
C ASP A 112 -13.88 -7.71 -20.50
N PRO A 113 -13.56 -6.67 -21.30
CA PRO A 113 -14.53 -6.04 -22.19
C PRO A 113 -14.90 -6.91 -23.39
N GLU A 114 -14.09 -7.90 -23.75
CA GLU A 114 -14.33 -8.78 -24.89
C GLU A 114 -15.17 -9.98 -24.48
N THR A 115 -14.88 -10.56 -23.32
CA THR A 115 -15.54 -11.80 -22.86
C THR A 115 -16.70 -11.54 -21.89
N GLY A 116 -16.75 -10.36 -21.26
CA GLY A 116 -17.70 -10.06 -20.19
C GLY A 116 -17.46 -10.86 -18.90
N LEU A 117 -16.35 -11.61 -18.81
CA LEU A 117 -15.97 -12.40 -17.65
C LEU A 117 -15.16 -11.55 -16.67
N VAL A 118 -15.15 -11.93 -15.38
CA VAL A 118 -14.29 -11.29 -14.39
C VAL A 118 -12.82 -11.53 -14.77
N ASN A 119 -12.05 -10.44 -14.87
CA ASN A 119 -10.64 -10.48 -15.23
C ASN A 119 -9.76 -10.51 -13.95
N PRO A 120 -8.99 -11.59 -13.72
CA PRO A 120 -8.19 -11.73 -12.50
C PRO A 120 -7.09 -10.67 -12.35
N ASP A 121 -6.52 -10.16 -13.45
CA ASP A 121 -5.50 -9.11 -13.37
C ASP A 121 -6.09 -7.79 -12.85
N ARG A 122 -7.34 -7.50 -13.20
CA ARG A 122 -8.04 -6.30 -12.70
C ARG A 122 -8.42 -6.43 -11.23
N VAL A 123 -8.83 -7.62 -10.81
CA VAL A 123 -9.05 -7.96 -9.39
C VAL A 123 -7.73 -7.82 -8.61
N HIS A 124 -6.63 -8.39 -9.12
CA HIS A 124 -5.29 -8.29 -8.53
C HIS A 124 -4.83 -6.84 -8.42
N ALA A 125 -4.97 -6.05 -9.49
CA ALA A 125 -4.59 -4.64 -9.50
C ALA A 125 -5.32 -3.83 -8.41
N ARG A 126 -6.61 -4.11 -8.17
CA ARG A 126 -7.36 -3.47 -7.08
C ARG A 126 -6.92 -3.95 -5.70
N MET A 127 -6.66 -5.24 -5.52
CA MET A 127 -6.10 -5.78 -4.27
C MET A 127 -4.75 -5.14 -3.93
N ARG A 128 -3.90 -4.87 -4.93
CA ARG A 128 -2.59 -4.20 -4.73
C ARG A 128 -2.69 -2.78 -4.19
N MET A 129 -3.82 -2.09 -4.36
CA MET A 129 -4.01 -0.75 -3.78
C MET A 129 -3.92 -0.79 -2.24
N TYR A 130 -4.42 -1.86 -1.63
CA TYR A 130 -4.39 -2.05 -0.18
C TYR A 130 -2.96 -2.33 0.32
N ALA A 131 -2.15 -3.11 -0.42
CA ALA A 131 -0.72 -3.25 -0.12
C ALA A 131 0.04 -1.92 -0.21
N GLY A 132 -0.42 -0.97 -1.01
CA GLY A 132 0.16 0.38 -1.05
C GLY A 132 0.16 1.06 0.31
N ARG A 133 -0.93 0.89 1.09
CA ARG A 133 -1.09 1.51 2.40
C ARG A 133 -0.19 0.88 3.47
N MET A 134 0.17 -0.39 3.30
CA MET A 134 1.02 -1.12 4.24
C MET A 134 2.40 -0.48 4.43
N ARG A 135 2.89 0.29 3.44
CA ARG A 135 4.09 1.14 3.63
C ARG A 135 3.86 2.24 4.67
N GLY A 136 2.70 2.90 4.65
CA GLY A 136 2.33 3.87 5.68
C GLY A 136 2.27 3.23 7.06
N THR A 137 1.73 2.01 7.15
CA THR A 137 1.75 1.22 8.38
C THR A 137 3.16 0.90 8.87
N ALA A 138 4.08 0.55 7.96
CA ALA A 138 5.48 0.34 8.33
C ALA A 138 6.16 1.63 8.81
N ASN A 139 5.88 2.76 8.17
CA ASN A 139 6.38 4.07 8.63
C ASN A 139 5.77 4.49 9.98
N ALA A 140 4.53 4.11 10.27
CA ALA A 140 3.93 4.34 11.59
C ALA A 140 4.64 3.50 12.66
N GLY A 141 4.89 2.22 12.40
CA GLY A 141 5.69 1.39 13.29
C GLY A 141 7.12 1.90 13.47
N PHE A 142 7.72 2.50 12.43
CA PHE A 142 9.04 3.11 12.52
C PHE A 142 9.06 4.31 13.48
N ALA A 143 8.09 5.21 13.36
CA ALA A 143 7.93 6.32 14.29
C ALA A 143 7.68 5.82 15.72
N ASP A 144 6.76 4.87 15.89
CA ASP A 144 6.36 4.33 17.21
C ASP A 144 7.45 3.50 17.90
N GLY A 145 8.34 2.87 17.13
CA GLY A 145 9.47 2.11 17.66
C GLY A 145 10.69 2.99 17.97
N SER A 146 10.70 4.24 17.51
CA SER A 146 11.77 5.19 17.78
C SER A 146 11.62 5.81 19.17
N SER A 147 12.67 6.45 19.68
CA SER A 147 12.60 7.16 20.96
C SER A 147 11.54 8.28 20.92
N PRO A 148 10.74 8.47 21.99
CA PRO A 148 9.70 9.51 22.05
C PRO A 148 10.25 10.95 22.02
N ASP A 149 11.57 11.10 22.17
CA ASP A 149 12.29 12.37 22.09
C ASP A 149 13.02 12.56 20.75
N SER A 150 12.94 11.60 19.83
CA SER A 150 13.57 11.71 18.51
C SER A 150 12.83 12.71 17.62
N ASP A 151 13.61 13.46 16.83
CA ASP A 151 13.07 14.32 15.78
C ASP A 151 12.71 13.48 14.54
N VAL A 152 11.43 13.50 14.16
CA VAL A 152 10.94 12.85 12.94
C VAL A 152 10.86 13.88 11.82
N TRP A 153 11.69 13.70 10.80
CA TRP A 153 11.73 14.58 9.64
C TRP A 153 10.91 14.00 8.50
N TRP A 154 9.91 14.76 8.03
CA TRP A 154 9.19 14.45 6.80
C TRP A 154 9.99 14.97 5.60
N ARG A 155 10.60 14.06 4.84
CA ARG A 155 11.45 14.40 3.69
C ARG A 155 10.67 14.26 2.39
N LEU A 156 10.70 15.30 1.56
CA LEU A 156 10.24 15.19 0.18
C LEU A 156 11.19 14.26 -0.59
N GLY A 157 10.67 13.18 -1.15
CA GLY A 157 11.50 12.29 -1.97
C GLY A 157 11.88 12.90 -3.32
N PRO A 158 12.76 12.23 -4.07
CA PRO A 158 13.47 12.78 -5.23
C PRO A 158 12.57 13.14 -6.43
N LYS A 159 11.33 12.63 -6.46
CA LYS A 159 10.36 12.90 -7.53
C LYS A 159 9.54 14.14 -7.21
N ALA A 160 10.19 15.31 -7.23
CA ALA A 160 9.61 16.60 -6.84
C ALA A 160 8.30 16.95 -7.56
N GLU A 161 8.14 16.54 -8.82
CA GLU A 161 6.96 16.82 -9.65
C GLU A 161 5.70 16.01 -9.26
N VAL A 162 5.81 15.06 -8.33
CA VAL A 162 4.74 14.09 -7.99
C VAL A 162 4.22 14.27 -6.55
N HIS A 163 4.52 15.40 -5.92
CA HIS A 163 4.05 15.72 -4.57
C HIS A 163 2.67 16.38 -4.61
N CYS A 164 1.78 16.00 -3.70
CA CYS A 164 0.52 16.69 -3.52
C CYS A 164 0.71 17.98 -2.69
N PRO A 165 -0.29 18.87 -2.62
CA PRO A 165 -0.20 20.11 -1.84
C PRO A 165 0.11 19.92 -0.35
N ASP A 166 -0.22 18.77 0.24
CA ASP A 166 0.02 18.48 1.66
C ASP A 166 1.50 18.17 1.95
N CYS A 167 2.21 17.58 0.97
CA CYS A 167 3.60 17.14 1.14
C CYS A 167 4.56 18.28 1.54
N PRO A 168 4.62 19.43 0.85
CA PRO A 168 5.51 20.53 1.26
C PRO A 168 5.10 21.12 2.61
N VAL A 169 3.82 21.11 2.98
CA VAL A 169 3.34 21.60 4.28
C VAL A 169 3.85 20.69 5.42
N LEU A 170 3.73 19.36 5.26
CA LEU A 170 4.23 18.39 6.23
C LEU A 170 5.76 18.42 6.37
N ALA A 171 6.46 18.66 5.25
CA ALA A 171 7.91 18.81 5.25
C ALA A 171 8.37 20.10 5.96
N ASP A 172 7.71 21.24 5.69
CA ASP A 172 8.04 22.54 6.29
C ASP A 172 7.75 22.58 7.81
N ALA A 173 6.75 21.82 8.26
CA ALA A 173 6.40 21.69 9.67
C ALA A 173 7.31 20.73 10.46
N SER A 174 8.32 20.12 9.83
CA SER A 174 9.30 19.27 10.53
C SER A 174 10.27 20.11 11.40
N PRO A 175 10.85 19.54 12.48
CA PRO A 175 10.68 18.17 12.95
C PRO A 175 9.37 17.94 13.73
N TRP A 176 8.87 16.72 13.64
CA TRP A 176 7.74 16.21 14.41
C TRP A 176 8.24 15.37 15.58
N ARG A 177 7.47 15.26 16.65
CA ARG A 177 7.63 14.18 17.63
C ARG A 177 6.83 12.95 17.17
N PRO A 178 7.25 11.71 17.49
CA PRO A 178 6.52 10.50 17.08
C PRO A 178 5.03 10.55 17.45
N ASP A 179 4.70 11.00 18.67
CA ASP A 179 3.33 11.11 19.19
C ASP A 179 2.49 12.22 18.53
N THR A 180 3.13 13.17 17.85
CA THR A 180 2.46 14.29 17.15
C THR A 180 2.32 14.08 15.65
N LEU A 181 2.93 13.02 15.10
CA LEU A 181 2.91 12.74 13.68
C LEU A 181 1.53 12.17 13.28
N GLY A 182 0.63 13.05 12.82
CA GLY A 182 -0.77 12.69 12.56
C GLY A 182 -1.01 11.74 11.37
N THR A 183 -0.03 11.56 10.48
CA THR A 183 -0.05 10.59 9.38
C THR A 183 1.38 10.25 8.98
N THR A 184 1.56 9.21 8.17
CA THR A 184 2.87 8.80 7.64
C THR A 184 2.87 8.73 6.11
N PRO A 185 4.03 8.81 5.44
CA PRO A 185 4.10 8.62 4.01
C PRO A 185 3.55 7.26 3.58
N GLY A 186 2.48 7.28 2.79
CA GLY A 186 1.72 6.09 2.37
C GLY A 186 0.53 5.73 3.28
N GLY A 187 0.24 6.52 4.32
CA GLY A 187 -0.84 6.27 5.29
C GLY A 187 -2.27 6.44 4.77
N ASN A 188 -2.42 7.03 3.57
CA ASN A 188 -3.68 7.34 2.91
C ASN A 188 -4.43 8.58 3.44
N ASP A 189 -3.81 9.44 4.26
CA ASP A 189 -4.45 10.63 4.84
C ASP A 189 -4.10 11.96 4.12
N THR A 190 -3.27 11.89 3.07
CA THR A 190 -2.91 13.04 2.21
C THR A 190 -3.54 12.88 0.83
N ALA A 191 -3.59 13.94 0.04
CA ALA A 191 -4.06 13.86 -1.35
C ALA A 191 -3.20 12.94 -2.25
N CYS A 192 -1.98 12.58 -1.83
CA CYS A 192 -1.17 11.54 -2.47
C CYS A 192 -1.68 10.11 -2.22
N LEU A 193 -2.54 9.91 -1.22
CA LEU A 193 -3.02 8.60 -0.78
C LEU A 193 -1.83 7.67 -0.45
N PHE A 194 -1.90 6.40 -0.83
CA PHE A 194 -0.81 5.43 -0.68
C PHE A 194 0.37 5.64 -1.67
N HIS A 195 0.23 6.54 -2.65
CA HIS A 195 1.25 6.84 -3.67
C HIS A 195 2.24 7.95 -3.25
N CYS A 196 2.22 8.38 -2.00
CA CYS A 196 3.09 9.46 -1.50
C CYS A 196 4.58 9.17 -1.74
N ASN A 197 5.32 10.09 -2.36
CA ASN A 197 6.75 9.92 -2.61
C ASN A 197 7.62 10.52 -1.49
N CYS A 198 7.04 10.85 -0.34
CA CYS A 198 7.79 11.30 0.82
C CYS A 198 8.35 10.12 1.61
N ASP A 199 9.37 10.41 2.41
CA ASP A 199 10.04 9.47 3.30
C ASP A 199 10.09 10.06 4.72
N LEU A 200 10.17 9.20 5.74
CA LEU A 200 10.53 9.64 7.10
C LEU A 200 12.03 9.49 7.31
N GLU A 201 12.62 10.41 8.06
CA GLU A 201 14.00 10.32 8.54
C GLU A 201 14.02 10.56 10.05
N ILE A 202 14.54 9.59 10.80
CA ILE A 202 14.64 9.64 12.27
C ILE A 202 16.08 9.30 12.62
N GLU A 203 16.79 10.20 13.30
CA GLU A 203 18.19 9.99 13.71
C GLU A 203 19.15 9.60 12.56
N GLY A 204 18.85 10.06 11.34
CA GLY A 204 19.62 9.75 10.13
C GLY A 204 19.26 8.42 9.46
N ILE A 205 18.29 7.67 10.01
CA ILE A 205 17.74 6.46 9.42
C ILE A 205 16.53 6.85 8.56
N THR A 206 16.59 6.50 7.27
CA THR A 206 15.46 6.67 6.35
C THR A 206 14.49 5.50 6.49
N GLY A 207 13.21 5.81 6.68
CA GLY A 207 12.10 4.87 6.74
C GLY A 207 11.78 4.18 5.40
N PHE A 208 10.57 3.63 5.31
CA PHE A 208 10.11 2.86 4.17
C PHE A 208 9.73 3.77 3.00
N GLN A 209 10.56 3.74 1.96
CA GLN A 209 10.40 4.58 0.77
C GLN A 209 9.35 4.03 -0.19
N ALA A 210 8.87 4.88 -1.12
CA ALA A 210 7.91 4.44 -2.14
C ALA A 210 8.48 3.30 -3.01
N PHE A 211 7.62 2.35 -3.38
CA PHE A 211 7.99 1.27 -4.30
C PHE A 211 8.59 1.85 -5.60
N GLY A 212 9.79 1.41 -5.96
CA GLY A 212 10.52 1.97 -7.12
C GLY A 212 11.54 3.06 -6.80
N LEU A 213 11.80 3.37 -5.53
CA LEU A 213 12.78 4.38 -5.10
C LEU A 213 13.88 3.87 -4.16
N GLY A 214 13.79 2.62 -3.68
CA GLY A 214 14.84 1.98 -2.88
C GLY A 214 15.85 1.16 -3.71
N PRO A 215 17.02 0.78 -3.16
CA PRO A 215 18.08 0.05 -3.87
C PRO A 215 17.69 -1.38 -4.32
N ALA A 216 16.50 -1.86 -3.93
CA ALA A 216 15.95 -3.16 -4.31
C ALA A 216 14.92 -3.10 -5.46
N SER A 217 14.72 -1.95 -6.13
CA SER A 217 13.67 -1.85 -7.15
C SER A 217 14.09 -2.29 -8.56
N GLU A 218 14.02 -3.59 -8.81
CA GLU A 218 13.68 -4.16 -10.13
C GLU A 218 12.22 -4.66 -10.17
N VAL A 219 11.37 -4.23 -9.23
CA VAL A 219 9.93 -4.47 -9.35
C VAL A 219 9.40 -3.50 -10.39
N ALA A 220 9.15 -4.02 -11.59
CA ALA A 220 8.66 -3.25 -12.73
C ALA A 220 7.49 -2.33 -12.32
N PRO A 221 7.46 -1.07 -12.79
CA PRO A 221 6.35 -0.18 -12.51
C PRO A 221 5.06 -0.86 -12.97
N ILE A 222 4.04 -0.85 -12.11
CA ILE A 222 2.66 -1.14 -12.51
C ILE A 222 2.29 -0.01 -13.47
N GLY A 223 2.54 -0.22 -14.77
CA GLY A 223 2.15 0.72 -15.79
C GLY A 223 0.64 0.91 -15.67
N ARG A 224 0.19 2.16 -15.52
CA ARG A 224 -1.18 2.48 -15.93
C ARG A 224 -1.30 1.97 -17.38
N PRO A 225 -2.34 1.19 -17.74
CA PRO A 225 -2.60 0.95 -19.15
C PRO A 225 -2.64 2.32 -19.82
N LYS A 226 -1.76 2.54 -20.80
CA LYS A 226 -1.82 3.74 -21.63
C LYS A 226 -3.20 3.70 -22.27
N THR A 227 -4.10 4.58 -21.84
CA THR A 227 -5.29 4.89 -22.60
C THR A 227 -4.81 5.62 -23.86
N GLU A 228 -4.44 4.85 -24.88
CA GLU A 228 -4.37 5.33 -26.24
C GLU A 228 -5.81 5.53 -26.74
N THR A 229 -6.39 6.67 -26.39
CA THR A 229 -7.58 7.18 -27.08
C THR A 229 -7.48 8.70 -27.16
N SER A 230 -6.59 9.17 -28.03
CA SER A 230 -6.83 10.37 -28.80
C SER A 230 -7.27 9.91 -30.19
N GLN A 231 -8.59 9.73 -30.35
CA GLN A 231 -9.17 9.73 -31.69
C GLN A 231 -9.07 11.16 -32.20
N GLU A 232 -8.31 11.36 -33.27
CA GLU A 232 -8.30 12.60 -34.04
C GLU A 232 -9.74 12.90 -34.50
N GLU A 233 -10.26 14.08 -34.15
CA GLU A 233 -11.48 14.60 -34.76
C GLU A 233 -11.25 14.79 -36.27
N PRO A 234 -12.16 14.36 -37.15
CA PRO A 234 -12.06 14.64 -38.56
C PRO A 234 -12.22 16.15 -38.80
N VAL A 235 -11.17 16.78 -39.32
CA VAL A 235 -11.20 18.15 -39.82
C VAL A 235 -12.17 18.23 -40.99
N LEU A 236 -13.34 18.84 -40.78
CA LEU A 236 -14.26 19.22 -41.84
C LEU A 236 -13.63 20.35 -42.67
N LEU A 237 -13.28 20.06 -43.92
CA LEU A 237 -12.88 21.08 -44.89
C LEU A 237 -14.12 21.87 -45.33
N PRO A 238 -14.04 23.22 -45.42
CA PRO A 238 -15.13 24.02 -45.96
C PRO A 238 -15.26 23.82 -47.48
N ALA A 239 -16.52 23.90 -47.95
CA ALA A 239 -16.94 23.75 -49.35
C ALA A 239 -16.57 24.94 -50.24
#